data_AF-A0A521BBK4-F1
#
_entry.id   AF-A0A521BBK4-F1
#
_cell.length_a   1.000
_cell.length_b   1.000
_cell.length_c   1.000
_cell.angle_alpha   90.00
_cell.angle_beta   90.00
_cell.angle_gamma   90.00
#
_symmetry.space_group_name_H-M   'P 1'
#
loop_
_entity.id
_entity.type
_entity.pdbx_description
1 polymer ?
#
loop_
_entity_poly.entity_id
_entity_poly.type
_entity_poly.pdbx_seq_one_letter_code
_entity_poly.pdbx_strand_id
1 'polypeptide(L)'
;MRKFALLIPVLLSSCGIGSLNPFKKEQPIYTPYTPKSESQTVKSGKSGVENVVFYMKRYFSPLKGEIVLNSYDGFIIDLGSKDGVSVGDRFISESGAVLKVKEVKKNYSIALPTLGNPLVGESVQKINFNKVAYIDFTREKGKELYQELKKEVKNLNIAPYEEGEKLKKIYHLRYPSDFKRRVPVDKLTGFDAYLIVSKEGVALYDTTKHLIKFFPWEGAPQTSISVAIGSDYTVVYDFKGHGTSLFAFSPEGQVESEIVSLKENRILLFKPTPYGVKLVKKFKNPFRGSYLFHTCPVQIKGEKLFVVDGFYQDTKSVSSGVFKFVNGKLEKVASSNLILSCFDTDGDGVNDSIFGQNVSSESDKFFGKNVYRMELENGKIKKGNKVKVPKEFQVTSAQMFKTGGKEYFAYYDLNYYFNVSDGEKVLWRSPIQIGASPNSIYWYEEDNLVSYYITPKPKPIDIDGDGNQEVLFSQNKNAVPGLLRNIYTFDGGRILLLYRSGSSFDWEEATNPIYKMGGIEEFDYLPDQDIFVAIFTKVNILTNPKSKLLFIKPKI
;
A
#
# COMPACT_ATOMS: atom_id res chain seq x y z
N MET A 1 -5.38 -44.36 -61.52
CA MET A 1 -6.20 -43.40 -62.30
C MET A 1 -7.02 -42.57 -61.32
N ARG A 2 -6.63 -41.30 -61.10
CA ARG A 2 -7.43 -40.06 -61.30
C ARG A 2 -8.89 -40.18 -60.83
N LYS A 3 -9.36 -39.37 -59.87
CA LYS A 3 -9.57 -37.92 -60.04
C LYS A 3 -9.22 -37.10 -58.78
N PHE A 4 -8.46 -36.04 -59.02
CA PHE A 4 -8.24 -34.90 -58.13
C PHE A 4 -9.54 -34.10 -57.98
N ALA A 5 -9.89 -33.70 -56.75
CA ALA A 5 -10.80 -32.60 -56.50
C ALA A 5 -9.97 -31.40 -56.01
N LEU A 6 -9.83 -30.41 -56.90
CA LEU A 6 -9.35 -29.07 -56.58
C LEU A 6 -10.36 -28.39 -55.65
N LEU A 7 -9.90 -27.90 -54.50
CA LEU A 7 -10.62 -26.89 -53.72
C LEU A 7 -9.84 -25.58 -53.81
N ILE A 8 -10.47 -24.62 -54.47
CA ILE A 8 -10.01 -23.27 -54.74
C ILE A 8 -10.00 -22.48 -53.42
N PRO A 9 -8.92 -21.78 -53.05
CA PRO A 9 -8.97 -20.81 -51.96
C PRO A 9 -9.65 -19.53 -52.45
N VAL A 10 -10.82 -19.24 -51.90
CA VAL A 10 -11.49 -17.94 -52.08
C VAL A 10 -10.73 -16.90 -51.25
N LEU A 11 -9.94 -16.08 -51.94
CA LEU A 11 -9.44 -14.81 -51.44
C LEU A 11 -10.62 -13.83 -51.33
N LEU A 12 -11.26 -13.77 -50.16
CA LEU A 12 -12.11 -12.64 -49.81
C LEU A 12 -11.24 -11.55 -49.20
N SER A 13 -10.82 -10.61 -50.05
CA SER A 13 -10.40 -9.28 -49.66
C SER A 13 -11.58 -8.56 -49.00
N SER A 14 -11.64 -8.59 -47.67
CA SER A 14 -12.51 -7.71 -46.90
C SER A 14 -11.93 -6.29 -46.93
N CYS A 15 -12.16 -5.57 -48.03
CA CYS A 15 -12.11 -4.11 -48.02
C CYS A 15 -13.20 -3.65 -47.05
N GLY A 16 -12.76 -3.09 -45.92
CA GLY A 16 -13.64 -2.61 -44.86
C GLY A 16 -14.57 -1.52 -45.38
N ILE A 17 -15.85 -1.86 -45.49
CA ILE A 17 -16.96 -0.91 -45.45
C ILE A 17 -17.04 -0.42 -43.99
N GLY A 18 -16.21 0.56 -43.66
CA GLY A 18 -16.14 1.18 -42.33
C GLY A 18 -15.74 2.66 -42.35
N SER A 19 -15.75 3.26 -43.53
CA SER A 19 -15.45 4.68 -43.75
C SER A 19 -16.65 5.30 -44.44
N LEU A 20 -17.58 5.83 -43.66
CA LEU A 20 -18.52 6.92 -43.99
C LEU A 20 -19.55 7.00 -42.82
N ASN A 21 -19.06 7.34 -41.63
CA ASN A 21 -19.93 7.85 -40.57
C ASN A 21 -19.57 9.33 -40.34
N PRO A 22 -20.36 10.28 -40.89
CA PRO A 22 -20.05 11.71 -40.82
C PRO A 22 -20.24 12.32 -39.42
N PHE A 23 -20.56 11.50 -38.40
CA PHE A 23 -20.74 11.92 -37.01
C PHE A 23 -19.68 11.41 -36.03
N LYS A 24 -18.57 10.84 -36.51
CA LYS A 24 -17.42 10.54 -35.65
C LYS A 24 -16.68 11.84 -35.34
N LYS A 25 -17.16 12.61 -34.34
CA LYS A 25 -16.30 13.59 -33.67
C LYS A 25 -15.10 12.81 -33.16
N GLU A 26 -13.93 13.05 -33.74
CA GLU A 26 -12.67 12.63 -33.14
C GLU A 26 -12.69 13.17 -31.71
N GLN A 27 -12.90 12.27 -30.74
CA GLN A 27 -12.65 12.64 -29.36
C GLN A 27 -11.17 13.01 -29.31
N PRO A 28 -10.82 14.22 -28.84
CA PRO A 28 -9.42 14.59 -28.71
C PRO A 28 -8.72 13.48 -27.93
N ILE A 29 -7.77 12.81 -28.58
CA ILE A 29 -6.93 11.81 -27.94
C ILE A 29 -6.00 12.60 -27.03
N TYR A 30 -6.45 12.81 -25.80
CA TYR A 30 -5.59 13.29 -24.73
C TYR A 30 -4.55 12.21 -24.48
N THR A 31 -3.33 12.43 -24.95
CA THR A 31 -2.18 11.70 -24.44
C THR A 31 -2.09 12.09 -22.97
N PRO A 32 -2.21 11.16 -22.00
CA PRO A 32 -2.01 11.48 -20.60
C PRO A 32 -0.61 12.05 -20.47
N TYR A 33 -0.52 13.35 -20.20
CA TYR A 33 0.75 14.00 -19.94
C TYR A 33 1.33 13.32 -18.71
N THR A 34 2.36 12.51 -18.91
CA THR A 34 3.16 11.96 -17.82
C THR A 34 4.19 13.04 -17.48
N PRO A 35 4.07 13.75 -16.36
CA PRO A 35 4.96 14.86 -16.06
C PRO A 35 6.38 14.32 -15.92
N LYS A 36 7.28 14.72 -16.81
CA LYS A 36 8.72 14.70 -16.52
C LYS A 36 8.99 15.90 -15.62
N SER A 37 8.65 15.81 -14.32
CA SER A 37 9.14 16.79 -13.37
C SER A 37 10.52 16.38 -12.89
N GLU A 38 11.55 17.05 -13.39
CA GLU A 38 12.75 17.22 -12.58
C GLU A 38 12.33 18.04 -11.35
N SER A 39 12.16 17.36 -10.22
CA SER A 39 12.08 18.03 -8.93
C SER A 39 13.43 18.73 -8.72
N GLN A 40 13.49 20.01 -9.11
CA GLN A 40 14.57 20.91 -8.73
C GLN A 40 14.34 21.32 -7.27
N THR A 41 14.42 20.35 -6.37
CA THR A 41 14.56 20.64 -4.95
C THR A 41 15.90 21.32 -4.77
N VAL A 42 15.88 22.56 -4.26
CA VAL A 42 17.10 23.30 -3.92
C VAL A 42 17.93 22.42 -2.99
N LYS A 43 19.12 22.00 -3.42
CA LYS A 43 20.04 21.21 -2.60
C LYS A 43 20.55 22.12 -1.50
N SER A 44 20.34 21.75 -0.24
CA SER A 44 20.81 22.52 0.92
C SER A 44 22.33 22.52 1.04
N GLY A 45 23.00 21.44 0.59
CA GLY A 45 24.41 21.17 0.90
C GLY A 45 24.68 20.91 2.39
N LYS A 46 23.61 20.80 3.20
CA LYS A 46 23.64 20.61 4.66
C LYS A 46 23.27 19.17 5.02
N SER A 47 23.61 18.79 6.25
CA SER A 47 23.31 17.49 6.86
C SER A 47 22.75 17.67 8.28
N GLY A 48 22.21 16.61 8.87
CA GLY A 48 21.73 16.61 10.26
C GLY A 48 20.68 17.69 10.58
N VAL A 49 20.80 18.29 11.77
CA VAL A 49 19.86 19.30 12.30
C VAL A 49 19.78 20.51 11.36
N GLU A 50 20.92 20.98 10.86
CA GLU A 50 20.96 22.13 9.96
C GLU A 50 20.17 21.92 8.67
N ASN A 51 20.18 20.69 8.13
CA ASN A 51 19.42 20.35 6.95
C ASN A 51 17.91 20.48 7.18
N VAL A 52 17.43 19.93 8.29
CA VAL A 52 16.02 19.99 8.67
C VAL A 52 15.61 21.45 8.92
N VAL A 53 16.40 22.20 9.69
CA VAL A 53 16.15 23.61 9.98
C VAL A 53 16.09 24.43 8.69
N PHE A 54 17.03 24.23 7.76
CA PHE A 54 17.04 24.90 6.46
C PHE A 54 15.73 24.69 5.69
N TYR A 55 15.28 23.44 5.57
CA TYR A 55 14.07 23.13 4.82
C TYR A 55 12.79 23.53 5.55
N MET A 56 12.74 23.41 6.87
CA MET A 56 11.59 23.87 7.67
C MET A 56 11.47 25.39 7.64
N LYS A 57 12.59 26.12 7.72
CA LYS A 57 12.60 27.59 7.56
C LYS A 57 11.97 28.00 6.26
N ARG A 58 12.34 27.33 5.16
CA ARG A 58 11.74 27.56 3.84
C ARG A 58 10.27 27.15 3.78
N TYR A 59 9.90 25.99 4.33
CA TYR A 59 8.54 25.46 4.26
C TYR A 59 7.52 26.32 5.04
N PHE A 60 7.91 26.82 6.21
CA PHE A 60 7.12 27.69 7.09
C PHE A 60 7.36 29.18 6.86
N SER A 61 8.12 29.55 5.81
CA SER A 61 8.21 30.95 5.42
C SER A 61 6.83 31.45 4.97
N PRO A 62 6.36 32.62 5.43
CA PRO A 62 5.11 33.19 4.97
C PRO A 62 5.21 33.42 3.47
N LEU A 63 4.24 32.91 2.72
CA LEU A 63 4.13 33.16 1.29
C LEU A 63 2.87 33.97 1.05
N LYS A 64 3.04 35.08 0.34
CA LYS A 64 1.96 35.90 -0.20
C LYS A 64 2.07 35.88 -1.71
N GLY A 65 0.94 35.66 -2.37
CA GLY A 65 0.83 35.66 -3.82
C GLY A 65 -0.50 36.24 -4.23
N GLU A 66 -0.84 36.09 -5.50
CA GLU A 66 -2.07 36.57 -6.10
C GLU A 66 -2.70 35.47 -6.95
N ILE A 67 -4.03 35.42 -6.95
CA ILE A 67 -4.78 34.57 -7.87
C ILE A 67 -4.80 35.25 -9.23
N VAL A 68 -3.97 34.78 -10.16
CA VAL A 68 -3.79 35.44 -11.47
C VAL A 68 -4.73 34.93 -12.55
N LEU A 69 -5.30 33.73 -12.38
CA LEU A 69 -6.21 33.15 -13.37
C LEU A 69 -7.17 32.14 -12.73
N ASN A 70 -8.42 32.14 -13.17
CA ASN A 70 -9.33 31.02 -12.97
C ASN A 70 -9.37 30.18 -14.26
N SER A 71 -8.90 28.94 -14.20
CA SER A 71 -8.85 28.02 -15.33
C SER A 71 -9.80 26.84 -15.11
N TYR A 72 -10.03 26.04 -16.15
CA TYR A 72 -10.79 24.78 -16.03
C TYR A 72 -10.19 23.84 -14.96
N ASP A 73 -8.87 23.91 -14.79
CA ASP A 73 -8.11 23.13 -13.82
C ASP A 73 -8.13 23.71 -12.39
N GLY A 74 -8.65 24.92 -12.19
CA GLY A 74 -8.64 25.62 -10.91
C GLY A 74 -7.94 26.97 -10.98
N PHE A 75 -7.71 27.55 -9.80
CA PHE A 75 -7.11 28.86 -9.65
C PHE A 75 -5.59 28.79 -9.74
N ILE A 76 -4.99 29.62 -10.58
CA ILE A 76 -3.55 29.77 -10.67
C ILE A 76 -3.11 30.80 -9.64
N ILE A 77 -2.19 30.39 -8.75
CA ILE A 77 -1.49 31.27 -7.83
C ILE A 77 -0.10 31.51 -8.41
N ASP A 78 0.35 32.75 -8.44
CA ASP A 78 1.65 33.19 -8.97
C ASP A 78 2.89 32.75 -8.15
N LEU A 79 2.71 31.74 -7.30
CA LEU A 79 3.73 31.11 -6.49
C LEU A 79 3.93 29.67 -6.91
N GLY A 80 5.18 29.29 -7.17
CA GLY A 80 5.56 27.94 -7.60
C GLY A 80 6.56 27.25 -6.67
N SER A 81 7.16 26.17 -7.15
CA SER A 81 8.16 25.41 -6.40
C SER A 81 9.42 26.22 -6.07
N LYS A 82 9.77 27.20 -6.93
CA LYS A 82 10.87 28.13 -6.65
C LYS A 82 10.61 29.00 -5.42
N ASP A 83 9.35 29.25 -5.10
CA ASP A 83 8.89 30.07 -3.97
C ASP A 83 8.66 29.20 -2.73
N GLY A 84 8.73 27.87 -2.87
CA GLY A 84 8.58 26.91 -1.77
C GLY A 84 7.19 26.28 -1.67
N VAL A 85 6.30 26.53 -2.64
CA VAL A 85 4.98 25.90 -2.69
C VAL A 85 5.10 24.39 -2.93
N SER A 86 4.33 23.61 -2.20
CA SER A 86 4.19 22.15 -2.36
C SER A 86 2.74 21.77 -2.68
N VAL A 87 2.55 20.63 -3.35
CA VAL A 87 1.22 20.02 -3.49
C VAL A 87 0.65 19.78 -2.09
N GLY A 88 -0.63 20.14 -1.90
CA GLY A 88 -1.33 20.05 -0.62
C GLY A 88 -1.26 21.30 0.25
N ASP A 89 -0.36 22.26 -0.03
CA ASP A 89 -0.32 23.54 0.69
C ASP A 89 -1.67 24.27 0.58
N ARG A 90 -2.07 24.96 1.65
CA ARG A 90 -3.32 25.72 1.68
C ARG A 90 -3.05 27.21 1.70
N PHE A 91 -3.86 27.95 0.97
CA PHE A 91 -3.86 29.40 0.91
C PHE A 91 -5.22 29.93 1.34
N ILE A 92 -5.23 31.04 2.08
CA ILE A 92 -6.44 31.81 2.37
C ILE A 92 -6.40 33.09 1.54
N SER A 93 -7.49 33.40 0.85
CA SER A 93 -7.62 34.63 0.08
C SER A 93 -8.18 35.78 0.91
N GLU A 94 -8.15 37.00 0.38
CA GLU A 94 -8.74 38.19 1.02
C GLU A 94 -10.23 38.04 1.33
N SER A 95 -10.98 37.34 0.47
CA SER A 95 -12.40 37.04 0.70
C SER A 95 -12.63 35.93 1.74
N GLY A 96 -11.56 35.33 2.29
CA GLY A 96 -11.62 34.23 3.24
C GLY A 96 -11.80 32.86 2.58
N ALA A 97 -11.69 32.76 1.25
CA ALA A 97 -11.73 31.47 0.58
C ALA A 97 -10.44 30.68 0.85
N VAL A 98 -10.57 29.36 1.04
CA VAL A 98 -9.43 28.47 1.29
C VAL A 98 -9.15 27.66 0.03
N LEU A 99 -7.96 27.83 -0.55
CA LEU A 99 -7.49 27.10 -1.73
C LEU A 99 -6.49 26.03 -1.32
N LYS A 100 -6.63 24.81 -1.85
CA LYS A 100 -5.65 23.73 -1.69
C LYS A 100 -4.89 23.50 -2.98
N VAL A 101 -3.57 23.61 -2.95
CA VAL A 101 -2.69 23.42 -4.09
C VAL A 101 -2.78 21.96 -4.58
N LYS A 102 -3.17 21.78 -5.84
CA LYS A 102 -3.20 20.48 -6.52
C LYS A 102 -1.94 20.18 -7.32
N GLU A 103 -1.35 21.20 -7.90
CA GLU A 103 -0.24 21.06 -8.83
C GLU A 103 0.72 22.22 -8.64
N VAL A 104 2.02 21.94 -8.72
CA VAL A 104 3.07 22.96 -8.58
C VAL A 104 3.95 22.94 -9.81
N LYS A 105 4.08 24.10 -10.46
CA LYS A 105 5.08 24.39 -11.47
C LYS A 105 6.19 25.24 -10.88
N LYS A 106 7.23 25.52 -11.67
CA LYS A 106 8.38 26.31 -11.22
C LYS A 106 7.99 27.71 -10.73
N ASN A 107 7.10 28.39 -11.45
CA ASN A 107 6.75 29.79 -11.23
C ASN A 107 5.32 30.03 -10.76
N TYR A 108 4.48 28.99 -10.74
CA TYR A 108 3.08 29.10 -10.35
C TYR A 108 2.59 27.76 -9.81
N SER A 109 1.42 27.78 -9.19
CA SER A 109 0.73 26.60 -8.73
C SER A 109 -0.74 26.66 -9.13
N ILE A 110 -1.38 25.51 -9.22
CA ILE A 110 -2.81 25.39 -9.47
C ILE A 110 -3.44 24.89 -8.19
N ALA A 111 -4.48 25.58 -7.73
CA ALA A 111 -5.18 25.29 -6.49
C ALA A 111 -6.70 25.20 -6.71
N LEU A 112 -7.36 24.37 -5.92
CA LEU A 112 -8.81 24.20 -5.94
C LEU A 112 -9.42 24.86 -4.70
N PRO A 113 -10.56 25.56 -4.82
CA PRO A 113 -11.25 26.07 -3.66
C PRO A 113 -11.80 24.89 -2.84
N THR A 114 -11.48 24.87 -1.57
CA THR A 114 -12.01 23.92 -0.57
C THR A 114 -13.08 24.56 0.30
N LEU A 115 -13.08 25.88 0.40
CA LEU A 115 -14.08 26.68 1.09
C LEU A 115 -14.17 28.05 0.41
N GLY A 116 -15.39 28.55 0.21
CA GLY A 116 -15.62 29.85 -0.43
C GLY A 116 -15.32 29.87 -1.93
N ASN A 117 -15.54 31.03 -2.55
CA ASN A 117 -15.31 31.26 -3.98
C ASN A 117 -14.35 32.44 -4.13
N PRO A 118 -13.06 32.20 -4.37
CA PRO A 118 -12.10 33.29 -4.52
C PRO A 118 -12.26 33.97 -5.88
N LEU A 119 -11.88 35.24 -5.95
CA LEU A 119 -11.82 36.02 -7.19
C LEU A 119 -10.39 36.12 -7.73
N VAL A 120 -10.29 36.25 -9.06
CA VAL A 120 -9.03 36.61 -9.73
C VAL A 120 -8.64 38.03 -9.31
N GLY A 121 -7.38 38.24 -8.99
CA GLY A 121 -6.84 39.48 -8.44
C GLY A 121 -6.76 39.52 -6.91
N GLU A 122 -7.34 38.54 -6.20
CA GLU A 122 -7.22 38.48 -4.73
C GLU A 122 -5.81 38.09 -4.30
N SER A 123 -5.27 38.80 -3.30
CA SER A 123 -4.10 38.33 -2.58
C SER A 123 -4.44 37.05 -1.84
N VAL A 124 -3.48 36.13 -1.83
CA VAL A 124 -3.55 34.89 -1.07
C VAL A 124 -2.35 34.76 -0.15
N GLN A 125 -2.58 34.21 1.03
CA GLN A 125 -1.53 33.93 2.00
C GLN A 125 -1.52 32.44 2.35
N LYS A 126 -0.35 31.82 2.34
CA LYS A 126 -0.20 30.43 2.78
C LYS A 126 -0.62 30.32 4.26
N ILE A 127 -1.54 29.41 4.54
CA ILE A 127 -2.00 29.10 5.89
C ILE A 127 -0.87 28.37 6.62
N ASN A 128 -0.50 28.86 7.80
CA ASN A 128 0.48 28.24 8.68
C ASN A 128 -0.22 27.57 9.88
N PHE A 129 0.48 26.68 10.57
CA PHE A 129 0.01 26.08 11.81
C PHE A 129 0.17 27.06 12.97
N ASN A 130 -0.90 27.30 13.72
CA ASN A 130 -0.89 28.20 14.87
C ASN A 130 -0.25 27.54 16.10
N LYS A 131 -0.35 26.21 16.25
CA LYS A 131 0.32 25.46 17.33
C LYS A 131 0.70 24.06 16.86
N VAL A 132 1.97 23.70 17.01
CA VAL A 132 2.52 22.41 16.57
C VAL A 132 3.12 21.64 17.75
N ALA A 133 2.65 20.42 17.98
CA ALA A 133 3.25 19.53 18.98
C ALA A 133 4.58 18.97 18.45
N TYR A 134 5.59 18.84 19.31
CA TYR A 134 6.90 18.30 18.95
C TYR A 134 7.21 17.06 19.78
N ILE A 135 7.26 15.90 19.12
CA ILE A 135 7.37 14.59 19.75
C ILE A 135 8.71 13.96 19.35
N ASP A 136 9.63 13.82 20.30
CA ASP A 136 11.01 13.39 20.03
C ASP A 136 11.29 11.94 20.43
N PHE A 137 11.84 11.14 19.50
CA PHE A 137 12.34 9.78 19.74
C PHE A 137 13.86 9.64 19.67
N THR A 138 14.59 10.74 19.49
CA THR A 138 16.05 10.75 19.27
C THR A 138 16.86 11.31 20.45
N ARG A 139 16.18 11.87 21.46
CA ARG A 139 16.76 12.42 22.70
C ARG A 139 17.62 13.66 22.45
N GLU A 140 18.93 13.51 22.35
CA GLU A 140 19.86 14.65 22.30
C GLU A 140 19.71 15.42 20.98
N LYS A 141 19.73 14.70 19.86
CA LYS A 141 19.58 15.28 18.52
C LYS A 141 18.23 15.99 18.35
N GLY A 142 17.17 15.45 18.93
CA GLY A 142 15.84 16.04 18.87
C GLY A 142 15.68 17.26 19.77
N LYS A 143 16.33 17.28 20.94
CA LYS A 143 16.42 18.50 21.76
C LYS A 143 17.19 19.61 21.06
N GLU A 144 18.32 19.28 20.44
CA GLU A 144 19.10 20.24 19.64
C GLU A 144 18.24 20.83 18.51
N LEU A 145 17.59 19.97 17.73
CA LEU A 145 16.67 20.41 16.69
C LEU A 145 15.54 21.29 17.21
N TYR A 146 14.93 20.95 18.36
CA TYR A 146 13.87 21.75 18.94
C TYR A 146 14.33 23.19 19.23
N GLN A 147 15.52 23.35 19.81
CA GLN A 147 16.08 24.67 20.12
C GLN A 147 16.38 25.47 18.85
N GLU A 148 17.01 24.84 17.86
CA GLU A 148 17.32 25.51 16.59
C GLU A 148 16.06 25.87 15.81
N LEU A 149 15.02 25.03 15.80
CA LEU A 149 13.74 25.38 15.16
C LEU A 149 13.07 26.58 15.83
N LYS A 150 13.06 26.64 17.17
CA LYS A 150 12.52 27.80 17.91
C LYS A 150 13.27 29.09 17.61
N LYS A 151 14.57 28.99 17.39
CA LYS A 151 15.46 30.12 17.10
C LYS A 151 15.34 30.60 15.64
N GLU A 152 15.38 29.66 14.69
CA GLU A 152 15.54 29.94 13.26
C GLU A 152 14.22 29.97 12.47
N VAL A 153 13.17 29.29 12.94
CA VAL A 153 11.89 29.12 12.23
C VAL A 153 10.77 29.85 12.98
N LYS A 154 10.86 31.18 13.04
CA LYS A 154 9.97 32.05 13.85
C LYS A 154 8.47 31.91 13.56
N ASN A 155 8.11 31.46 12.36
CA ASN A 155 6.71 31.31 11.94
C ASN A 155 6.12 29.94 12.27
N LEU A 156 6.94 29.03 12.80
CA LEU A 156 6.51 27.74 13.30
C LEU A 156 6.33 27.84 14.82
N ASN A 157 5.08 27.94 15.27
CA ASN A 157 4.80 28.01 16.70
C ASN A 157 4.83 26.61 17.33
N ILE A 158 6.03 26.19 17.75
CA ILE A 158 6.23 24.91 18.40
C ILE A 158 5.84 25.01 19.88
N ALA A 159 4.96 24.11 20.31
CA ALA A 159 4.57 23.96 21.71
C ALA A 159 5.79 23.67 22.63
N PRO A 160 5.67 23.89 23.95
CA PRO A 160 6.68 23.46 24.92
C PRO A 160 7.07 21.98 24.72
N TYR A 161 8.37 21.68 24.83
CA TYR A 161 8.92 20.34 24.58
C TYR A 161 8.25 19.28 25.48
N GLU A 162 7.90 19.68 26.71
CA GLU A 162 7.25 18.85 27.72
C GLU A 162 5.85 18.39 27.30
N GLU A 163 5.13 19.15 26.46
CA GLU A 163 3.82 18.74 25.95
C GLU A 163 3.94 17.50 25.06
N GLY A 164 4.98 17.42 24.22
CA GLY A 164 5.25 16.24 23.41
C GLY A 164 5.68 15.02 24.22
N GLU A 165 6.51 15.22 25.25
CA GLU A 165 6.88 14.13 26.17
C GLU A 165 5.67 13.64 26.99
N LYS A 166 4.74 14.53 27.33
CA LYS A 166 3.48 14.16 27.98
C LYS A 166 2.64 13.28 27.06
N LEU A 167 2.51 13.64 25.77
CA LEU A 167 1.82 12.80 24.78
C LEU A 167 2.45 11.41 24.67
N LYS A 168 3.79 11.32 24.60
CA LYS A 168 4.49 10.02 24.57
C LYS A 168 4.16 9.15 25.77
N LYS A 169 4.11 9.75 26.97
CA LYS A 169 3.80 9.03 28.21
C LYS A 169 2.35 8.55 28.23
N ILE A 170 1.40 9.43 27.89
CA ILE A 170 -0.04 9.13 27.89
C ILE A 170 -0.36 7.95 26.96
N TYR A 171 0.20 7.95 25.75
CA TYR A 171 -0.09 6.93 24.74
C TYR A 171 0.97 5.81 24.67
N HIS A 172 1.90 5.78 25.63
CA HIS A 172 2.97 4.79 25.70
C HIS A 172 3.74 4.63 24.38
N LEU A 173 4.08 5.76 23.73
CA LEU A 173 4.77 5.79 22.45
C LEU A 173 6.26 5.44 22.65
N ARG A 174 6.69 4.32 22.08
CA ARG A 174 8.08 3.83 22.12
C ARG A 174 8.82 4.12 20.83
N TYR A 175 8.11 4.13 19.70
CA TYR A 175 8.65 4.35 18.36
C TYR A 175 7.89 5.47 17.64
N PRO A 176 8.51 6.16 16.65
CA PRO A 176 7.83 7.17 15.84
C PRO A 176 6.50 6.68 15.22
N SER A 177 6.47 5.44 14.73
CA SER A 177 5.27 4.81 14.14
C SER A 177 4.12 4.64 15.13
N ASP A 178 4.39 4.63 16.43
CA ASP A 178 3.34 4.50 17.45
C ASP A 178 2.41 5.70 17.47
N PHE A 179 2.87 6.89 17.04
CA PHE A 179 2.01 8.08 16.98
C PHE A 179 0.76 7.82 16.13
N LYS A 180 0.93 7.22 14.96
CA LYS A 180 -0.19 6.87 14.10
C LYS A 180 -1.03 5.74 14.68
N ARG A 181 -0.35 4.69 15.15
CA ARG A 181 -0.98 3.44 15.58
C ARG A 181 -1.75 3.54 16.91
N ARG A 182 -1.33 4.43 17.82
CA ARG A 182 -1.78 4.39 19.23
C ARG A 182 -2.49 5.64 19.72
N VAL A 183 -2.38 6.77 19.03
CA VAL A 183 -2.96 8.04 19.51
C VAL A 183 -4.29 8.27 18.82
N PRO A 184 -5.47 8.14 19.43
CA PRO A 184 -6.73 8.28 18.70
C PRO A 184 -6.90 9.69 18.09
N VAL A 185 -7.50 9.79 16.89
CA VAL A 185 -7.61 11.08 16.16
C VAL A 185 -8.46 12.09 16.93
N ASP A 186 -9.53 11.64 17.60
CA ASP A 186 -10.41 12.47 18.45
C ASP A 186 -9.69 13.05 19.68
N LYS A 187 -8.53 12.49 20.06
CA LYS A 187 -7.70 13.00 21.15
C LYS A 187 -6.63 13.99 20.70
N LEU A 188 -6.43 14.19 19.41
CA LEU A 188 -5.48 15.15 18.83
C LEU A 188 -6.01 16.59 18.88
N THR A 189 -6.57 16.98 20.02
CA THR A 189 -7.14 18.33 20.23
C THR A 189 -6.07 19.31 20.73
N GLY A 190 -6.19 20.58 20.34
CA GLY A 190 -5.34 21.66 20.84
C GLY A 190 -4.00 21.86 20.11
N PHE A 191 -3.76 21.13 19.02
CA PHE A 191 -2.67 21.39 18.07
C PHE A 191 -3.19 21.30 16.64
N ASP A 192 -2.59 22.06 15.73
CA ASP A 192 -2.94 22.03 14.30
C ASP A 192 -2.07 21.04 13.51
N ALA A 193 -0.92 20.65 14.07
CA ALA A 193 0.00 19.69 13.49
C ALA A 193 0.93 19.05 14.54
N TYR A 194 1.60 17.98 14.11
CA TYR A 194 2.48 17.17 14.94
C TYR A 194 3.80 16.92 14.20
N LEU A 195 4.91 17.30 14.83
CA LEU A 195 6.27 16.98 14.38
C LEU A 195 6.76 15.74 15.13
N ILE A 196 6.96 14.65 14.40
CA ILE A 196 7.47 13.38 14.93
C ILE A 196 8.94 13.26 14.54
N VAL A 197 9.85 13.35 15.51
CA VAL A 197 11.29 13.32 15.29
C VAL A 197 11.84 11.91 15.49
N SER A 198 12.53 11.43 14.46
CA SER A 198 13.05 10.06 14.34
C SER A 198 14.52 10.08 13.96
N LYS A 199 15.17 8.92 13.92
CA LYS A 199 16.59 8.83 13.55
C LYS A 199 16.84 9.11 12.05
N GLU A 200 15.79 9.25 11.25
CA GLU A 200 15.79 9.50 9.81
C GLU A 200 15.49 10.96 9.48
N GLY A 201 14.72 11.63 10.33
CA GLY A 201 14.34 13.01 10.16
C GLY A 201 13.10 13.37 10.94
N VAL A 202 12.35 14.34 10.42
CA VAL A 202 11.13 14.84 11.03
C VAL A 202 9.93 14.66 10.11
N ALA A 203 8.92 13.94 10.58
CA ALA A 203 7.63 13.82 9.91
C ALA A 203 6.67 14.88 10.46
N LEU A 204 6.04 15.63 9.55
CA LEU A 204 4.99 16.61 9.85
C LEU A 204 3.64 16.01 9.49
N TYR A 205 2.79 15.78 10.49
CA TYR A 205 1.42 15.28 10.33
C TYR A 205 0.41 16.38 10.65
N ASP A 206 -0.76 16.33 10.00
CA ASP A 206 -1.91 17.15 10.41
C ASP A 206 -2.69 16.50 11.57
N THR A 207 -3.80 17.12 11.96
CA THR A 207 -4.69 16.62 13.03
C THR A 207 -5.40 15.32 12.70
N THR A 208 -5.41 14.91 11.43
CA THR A 208 -5.94 13.61 10.98
C THR A 208 -4.85 12.54 10.85
N LYS A 209 -3.63 12.82 11.33
CA LYS A 209 -2.43 11.98 11.17
C LYS A 209 -2.06 11.69 9.71
N HIS A 210 -2.50 12.53 8.78
CA HIS A 210 -2.04 12.44 7.41
C HIS A 210 -0.66 13.12 7.30
N LEU A 211 0.32 12.40 6.72
CA LEU A 211 1.67 12.93 6.56
C LEU A 211 1.67 14.06 5.53
N ILE A 212 2.00 15.27 5.95
CA ILE A 212 2.10 16.43 5.08
C ILE A 212 3.46 16.44 4.39
N LYS A 213 4.52 16.29 5.20
CA LYS A 213 5.91 16.42 4.74
C LYS A 213 6.85 15.63 5.63
N PHE A 214 7.87 15.02 5.05
CA PHE A 214 9.01 14.45 5.74
C PHE A 214 10.27 15.25 5.43
N PHE A 215 10.97 15.68 6.48
CA PHE A 215 12.22 16.43 6.43
C PHE A 215 13.37 15.51 6.88
N PRO A 216 14.08 14.85 5.95
CA PRO A 216 15.14 13.94 6.33
C PRO A 216 16.34 14.70 6.92
N TRP A 217 17.13 14.04 7.77
CA TRP A 217 18.43 14.59 8.19
C TRP A 217 19.36 14.82 6.99
N GLU A 218 19.24 13.97 5.96
CA GLU A 218 20.05 14.04 4.74
C GLU A 218 19.17 14.15 3.50
N GLY A 219 19.48 15.09 2.62
CA GLY A 219 18.76 15.27 1.36
C GLY A 219 17.51 16.14 1.47
N ALA A 220 16.67 16.11 0.43
CA ALA A 220 15.55 17.03 0.29
C ALA A 220 14.24 16.49 0.91
N PRO A 221 13.33 17.39 1.35
CA PRO A 221 12.04 16.99 1.91
C PRO A 221 11.17 16.25 0.92
N GLN A 222 10.43 15.26 1.42
CA GLN A 222 9.49 14.46 0.65
C GLN A 222 8.05 14.80 1.09
N THR A 223 7.09 14.82 0.16
CA THR A 223 5.65 14.92 0.48
C THR A 223 5.05 13.53 0.58
N SER A 224 3.84 13.42 1.13
CA SER A 224 3.02 12.25 0.87
C SER A 224 2.84 12.03 -0.63
N ILE A 225 2.62 10.77 -0.98
CA ILE A 225 2.35 10.35 -2.35
C ILE A 225 0.91 10.73 -2.66
N SER A 226 0.69 11.60 -3.64
CA SER A 226 -0.67 11.94 -4.07
C SER A 226 -1.03 11.16 -5.33
N VAL A 227 -2.13 10.41 -5.30
CA VAL A 227 -2.82 9.95 -6.52
C VAL A 227 -3.36 11.18 -7.25
N ALA A 228 -3.22 11.23 -8.58
CA ALA A 228 -3.68 12.37 -9.38
C ALA A 228 -5.16 12.69 -9.12
N ILE A 229 -5.50 13.98 -8.99
CA ILE A 229 -6.87 14.42 -8.73
C ILE A 229 -7.80 13.97 -9.87
N GLY A 230 -8.95 13.40 -9.50
CA GLY A 230 -9.93 12.84 -10.45
C GLY A 230 -9.64 11.41 -10.88
N SER A 231 -8.52 10.82 -10.43
CA SER A 231 -8.23 9.39 -10.59
C SER A 231 -8.29 8.67 -9.25
N ASP A 232 -8.86 7.47 -9.25
CA ASP A 232 -8.88 6.60 -8.06
C ASP A 232 -7.56 5.84 -7.87
N TYR A 233 -6.69 5.84 -8.88
CA TYR A 233 -5.41 5.16 -8.84
C TYR A 233 -4.36 5.78 -9.74
N THR A 234 -3.12 5.36 -9.58
CA THR A 234 -2.00 5.66 -10.48
C THR A 234 -1.20 4.39 -10.71
N VAL A 235 -0.90 4.07 -11.97
CA VAL A 235 0.02 2.97 -12.29
C VAL A 235 1.44 3.46 -12.06
N VAL A 236 2.14 2.83 -11.14
CA VAL A 236 3.48 3.27 -10.70
C VAL A 236 4.59 2.35 -11.17
N TYR A 237 4.25 1.13 -11.60
CA TYR A 237 5.20 0.20 -12.19
C TYR A 237 4.50 -0.82 -13.11
N ASP A 238 5.15 -1.17 -14.22
CA ASP A 238 4.75 -2.29 -15.10
C ASP A 238 5.75 -3.44 -14.91
N PHE A 239 5.26 -4.60 -14.46
CA PHE A 239 6.11 -5.75 -14.17
C PHE A 239 6.67 -6.43 -15.42
N LYS A 240 6.08 -6.16 -16.61
CA LYS A 240 6.34 -6.87 -17.86
C LYS A 240 6.29 -8.39 -17.65
N GLY A 241 5.27 -8.85 -16.94
CA GLY A 241 5.03 -10.24 -16.55
C GLY A 241 4.19 -10.33 -15.28
N HIS A 242 4.11 -11.51 -14.67
CA HIS A 242 3.30 -11.75 -13.49
C HIS A 242 4.03 -11.32 -12.21
N GLY A 243 3.39 -10.46 -11.42
CA GLY A 243 3.69 -10.20 -10.02
C GLY A 243 2.68 -10.97 -9.16
N THR A 244 3.15 -11.64 -8.12
CA THR A 244 2.38 -12.71 -7.45
C THR A 244 2.00 -12.39 -6.01
N SER A 245 2.82 -11.61 -5.31
CA SER A 245 2.56 -11.17 -3.94
C SER A 245 3.38 -9.93 -3.63
N LEU A 246 3.01 -9.20 -2.58
CA LEU A 246 3.68 -8.02 -2.09
C LEU A 246 3.42 -7.83 -0.60
N PHE A 247 4.32 -7.09 0.03
CA PHE A 247 4.05 -6.44 1.31
C PHE A 247 4.78 -5.11 1.40
N ALA A 248 4.22 -4.21 2.20
CA ALA A 248 4.90 -3.03 2.66
C ALA A 248 5.49 -3.25 4.04
N PHE A 249 6.66 -2.67 4.30
CA PHE A 249 7.25 -2.67 5.63
C PHE A 249 8.10 -1.41 5.79
N SER A 250 8.16 -0.87 7.00
CA SER A 250 9.15 0.15 7.32
C SER A 250 10.39 -0.54 7.87
N PRO A 251 11.59 -0.37 7.28
CA PRO A 251 12.83 -0.91 7.85
C PRO A 251 13.08 -0.39 9.28
N GLU A 252 13.99 -1.01 10.03
CA GLU A 252 14.15 -0.66 11.44
C GLU A 252 14.54 0.80 11.64
N GLY A 253 13.69 1.48 12.40
CA GLY A 253 13.68 2.91 12.67
C GLY A 253 13.28 3.78 11.50
N GLN A 254 13.24 3.30 10.25
CA GLN A 254 12.89 4.13 9.12
C GLN A 254 11.45 4.61 9.16
N VAL A 255 11.25 5.89 8.87
CA VAL A 255 9.92 6.50 8.68
C VAL A 255 9.31 6.10 7.33
N GLU A 256 10.15 5.87 6.33
CA GLU A 256 9.69 5.53 4.99
C GLU A 256 9.50 4.01 4.85
N SER A 257 8.33 3.61 4.38
CA SER A 257 8.07 2.22 4.01
C SER A 257 8.81 1.84 2.73
N GLU A 258 9.28 0.60 2.65
CA GLU A 258 9.70 -0.07 1.43
C GLU A 258 8.63 -1.09 1.02
N ILE A 259 8.61 -1.46 -0.26
CA ILE A 259 7.69 -2.47 -0.80
C ILE A 259 8.51 -3.64 -1.33
N VAL A 260 8.32 -4.81 -0.75
CA VAL A 260 8.78 -6.07 -1.33
C VAL A 260 7.68 -6.61 -2.22
N SER A 261 8.03 -7.02 -3.42
CA SER A 261 7.11 -7.70 -4.32
C SER A 261 7.77 -8.91 -4.97
N LEU A 262 6.99 -9.96 -5.13
CA LEU A 262 7.37 -11.16 -5.84
C LEU A 262 6.93 -11.08 -7.31
N LYS A 263 7.77 -11.57 -8.19
CA LYS A 263 7.35 -12.21 -9.44
C LYS A 263 7.59 -13.70 -9.31
N GLU A 264 7.05 -14.46 -10.27
CA GLU A 264 7.22 -15.90 -10.44
C GLU A 264 8.63 -16.43 -10.09
N ASN A 265 9.70 -15.69 -10.48
CA ASN A 265 11.08 -16.13 -10.32
C ASN A 265 12.07 -15.09 -9.75
N ARG A 266 11.58 -14.04 -9.07
CA ARG A 266 12.46 -13.02 -8.48
C ARG A 266 11.74 -12.22 -7.41
N ILE A 267 12.54 -11.62 -6.53
CA ILE A 267 12.08 -10.68 -5.50
C ILE A 267 12.52 -9.29 -5.93
N LEU A 268 11.62 -8.33 -5.85
CA LEU A 268 11.82 -6.92 -6.18
C LEU A 268 11.68 -6.10 -4.91
N LEU A 269 12.62 -5.17 -4.69
CA LEU A 269 12.54 -4.20 -3.60
C LEU A 269 12.34 -2.81 -4.21
N PHE A 270 11.23 -2.18 -3.86
CA PHE A 270 10.87 -0.84 -4.29
C PHE A 270 10.90 0.14 -3.12
N LYS A 271 11.29 1.36 -3.42
CA LYS A 271 11.14 2.51 -2.55
C LYS A 271 10.01 3.39 -3.12
N PRO A 272 8.92 3.63 -2.36
CA PRO A 272 7.92 4.62 -2.71
C PRO A 272 8.56 6.01 -2.86
N THR A 273 8.00 6.80 -3.76
CA THR A 273 8.41 8.19 -4.05
C THR A 273 7.15 9.01 -4.30
N PRO A 274 7.18 10.35 -4.16
CA PRO A 274 6.00 11.18 -4.40
C PRO A 274 5.28 10.98 -5.76
N TYR A 275 5.97 10.40 -6.75
CA TYR A 275 5.45 10.21 -8.12
C TYR A 275 5.29 8.74 -8.52
N GLY A 276 5.51 7.79 -7.61
CA GLY A 276 5.42 6.36 -7.92
C GLY A 276 6.43 5.53 -7.12
N VAL A 277 7.08 4.56 -7.76
CA VAL A 277 8.09 3.73 -7.09
C VAL A 277 9.43 3.78 -7.81
N LYS A 278 10.51 3.72 -7.04
CA LYS A 278 11.87 3.46 -7.54
C LYS A 278 12.24 2.02 -7.23
N LEU A 279 12.57 1.24 -8.25
CA LEU A 279 13.14 -0.08 -8.05
C LEU A 279 14.55 0.04 -7.48
N VAL A 280 14.74 -0.40 -6.24
CA VAL A 280 16.02 -0.33 -5.51
C VAL A 280 16.87 -1.53 -5.86
N LYS A 281 16.30 -2.74 -5.80
CA LYS A 281 17.05 -3.97 -5.98
C LYS A 281 16.21 -5.11 -6.56
N LYS A 282 16.90 -6.03 -7.24
CA LYS A 282 16.35 -7.29 -7.73
C LYS A 282 17.15 -8.44 -7.10
N PHE A 283 16.46 -9.42 -6.55
CA PHE A 283 17.06 -10.66 -6.04
C PHE A 283 16.58 -11.84 -6.86
N LYS A 284 17.46 -12.83 -7.07
CA LYS A 284 17.09 -14.09 -7.73
C LYS A 284 16.13 -14.88 -6.84
N ASN A 285 15.31 -15.74 -7.44
CA ASN A 285 14.52 -16.73 -6.70
C ASN A 285 15.47 -17.57 -5.81
N PRO A 286 15.27 -17.60 -4.47
CA PRO A 286 16.07 -18.41 -3.56
C PRO A 286 15.80 -19.92 -3.70
N PHE A 287 14.70 -20.32 -4.32
CA PHE A 287 14.25 -21.69 -4.56
C PHE A 287 14.26 -21.97 -6.06
N ARG A 288 15.44 -22.30 -6.61
CA ARG A 288 15.61 -22.51 -8.06
C ARG A 288 14.58 -23.52 -8.59
N GLY A 289 13.90 -23.14 -9.67
CA GLY A 289 12.87 -23.98 -10.32
C GLY A 289 11.47 -23.84 -9.72
N SER A 290 11.30 -23.12 -8.62
CA SER A 290 9.98 -22.88 -8.04
C SER A 290 9.28 -21.66 -8.66
N TYR A 291 7.95 -21.63 -8.52
CA TYR A 291 7.11 -20.45 -8.67
C TYR A 291 6.94 -19.76 -7.31
N LEU A 292 7.37 -18.50 -7.18
CA LEU A 292 7.20 -17.71 -5.96
C LEU A 292 5.77 -17.19 -5.85
N PHE A 293 5.03 -17.56 -4.80
CA PHE A 293 3.59 -17.30 -4.73
C PHE A 293 3.13 -16.52 -3.49
N HIS A 294 3.91 -16.48 -2.40
CA HIS A 294 3.51 -15.79 -1.18
C HIS A 294 4.70 -15.16 -0.47
N THR A 295 4.48 -13.98 0.12
CA THR A 295 5.43 -13.31 1.00
C THR A 295 4.72 -12.47 2.06
N CYS A 296 5.33 -12.32 3.23
CA CYS A 296 4.83 -11.48 4.31
C CYS A 296 5.95 -11.01 5.23
N PRO A 297 5.84 -9.82 5.85
CA PRO A 297 6.78 -9.33 6.85
C PRO A 297 6.47 -9.97 8.21
N VAL A 298 7.48 -10.10 9.06
CA VAL A 298 7.32 -10.50 10.46
C VAL A 298 8.44 -9.90 11.33
N GLN A 299 8.13 -9.50 12.56
CA GLN A 299 9.09 -9.02 13.53
C GLN A 299 9.17 -9.99 14.71
N ILE A 300 10.25 -10.76 14.80
CA ILE A 300 10.45 -11.76 15.86
C ILE A 300 11.56 -11.29 16.78
N LYS A 301 11.27 -11.10 18.08
CA LYS A 301 12.25 -10.65 19.08
C LYS A 301 12.96 -9.35 18.68
N GLY A 302 12.24 -8.44 18.01
CA GLY A 302 12.75 -7.17 17.50
C GLY A 302 13.43 -7.24 16.13
N GLU A 303 13.76 -8.43 15.63
CA GLU A 303 14.38 -8.59 14.32
C GLU A 303 13.32 -8.55 13.21
N LYS A 304 13.51 -7.66 12.22
CA LYS A 304 12.62 -7.56 11.05
C LYS A 304 13.03 -8.59 10.00
N LEU A 305 12.14 -9.54 9.79
CA LEU A 305 12.27 -10.67 8.89
C LEU A 305 11.11 -10.67 7.89
N PHE A 306 11.17 -11.56 6.91
CA PHE A 306 10.03 -11.85 6.05
C PHE A 306 10.09 -13.28 5.52
N VAL A 307 8.91 -13.81 5.18
CA VAL A 307 8.74 -15.14 4.60
C VAL A 307 8.67 -15.03 3.08
N VAL A 308 9.21 -16.03 2.39
CA VAL A 308 8.98 -16.27 0.96
C VAL A 308 8.67 -17.75 0.77
N ASP A 309 7.60 -18.04 0.03
CA ASP A 309 7.20 -19.39 -0.36
C ASP A 309 7.40 -19.62 -1.87
N GLY A 310 8.01 -20.76 -2.21
CA GLY A 310 8.17 -21.25 -3.57
C GLY A 310 7.47 -22.60 -3.76
N PHE A 311 6.70 -22.73 -4.83
CA PHE A 311 5.99 -23.96 -5.21
C PHE A 311 6.67 -24.67 -6.37
N TYR A 312 6.80 -26.00 -6.28
CA TYR A 312 7.30 -26.88 -7.32
C TYR A 312 6.16 -27.66 -7.95
N GLN A 313 5.81 -27.30 -9.17
CA GLN A 313 4.72 -27.90 -9.92
C GLN A 313 4.86 -29.41 -10.10
N ASP A 314 6.03 -29.88 -10.54
CA ASP A 314 6.26 -31.29 -10.91
C ASP A 314 6.12 -32.27 -9.75
N THR A 315 6.29 -31.80 -8.52
CA THR A 315 6.30 -32.64 -7.30
C THR A 315 5.18 -32.30 -6.33
N LYS A 316 4.33 -31.31 -6.65
CA LYS A 316 3.36 -30.72 -5.73
C LYS A 316 3.98 -30.48 -4.35
N SER A 317 5.09 -29.76 -4.31
CA SER A 317 5.85 -29.51 -3.07
C SER A 317 6.19 -28.04 -2.91
N VAL A 318 6.58 -27.65 -1.69
CA VAL A 318 6.98 -26.27 -1.39
C VAL A 318 8.34 -26.22 -0.74
N SER A 319 9.07 -25.15 -1.04
CA SER A 319 10.20 -24.68 -0.24
C SER A 319 9.91 -23.27 0.22
N SER A 320 10.00 -23.08 1.51
CA SER A 320 9.74 -21.82 2.17
C SER A 320 10.95 -21.39 2.97
N GLY A 321 11.10 -20.09 3.18
CA GLY A 321 12.24 -19.55 3.89
C GLY A 321 11.93 -18.26 4.61
N VAL A 322 12.64 -18.06 5.71
CA VAL A 322 12.66 -16.80 6.45
C VAL A 322 13.92 -16.06 6.06
N PHE A 323 13.78 -14.79 5.71
CA PHE A 323 14.85 -13.96 5.18
C PHE A 323 14.93 -12.62 5.88
N LYS A 324 16.08 -11.97 5.76
CA LYS A 324 16.31 -10.59 6.17
C LYS A 324 17.15 -9.84 5.16
N PHE A 325 17.06 -8.52 5.18
CA PHE A 325 17.96 -7.64 4.43
C PHE A 325 19.15 -7.25 5.29
N VAL A 326 20.36 -7.63 4.86
CA VAL A 326 21.62 -7.25 5.52
C VAL A 326 22.54 -6.66 4.49
N ASN A 327 22.94 -5.39 4.67
CA ASN A 327 23.83 -4.67 3.75
C ASN A 327 23.35 -4.74 2.28
N GLY A 328 22.04 -4.61 2.09
CA GLY A 328 21.37 -4.72 0.80
C GLY A 328 21.39 -6.13 0.19
N LYS A 329 21.85 -7.17 0.89
CA LYS A 329 21.77 -8.57 0.44
C LYS A 329 20.58 -9.24 1.12
N LEU A 330 20.06 -10.26 0.45
CA LEU A 330 19.05 -11.14 1.00
C LEU A 330 19.77 -12.29 1.71
N GLU A 331 19.64 -12.35 3.04
CA GLU A 331 20.20 -13.43 3.85
C GLU A 331 19.10 -14.38 4.31
N LYS A 332 19.29 -15.67 4.09
CA LYS A 332 18.37 -16.71 4.56
C LYS A 332 18.66 -16.99 6.03
N VAL A 333 17.64 -16.86 6.87
CA VAL A 333 17.68 -17.14 8.31
C VAL A 333 17.28 -18.59 8.59
N ALA A 334 16.23 -19.08 7.94
CA ALA A 334 15.73 -20.45 8.11
C ALA A 334 15.04 -20.95 6.84
N SER A 335 14.80 -22.25 6.75
CA SER A 335 14.06 -22.90 5.66
C SER A 335 13.08 -23.95 6.18
N SER A 336 11.99 -24.16 5.46
CA SER A 336 10.89 -25.06 5.78
C SER A 336 10.33 -25.71 4.51
N ASN A 337 9.72 -26.89 4.66
CA ASN A 337 8.91 -27.53 3.62
C ASN A 337 7.39 -27.37 3.89
N LEU A 338 7.02 -26.46 4.79
CA LEU A 338 5.64 -26.03 5.05
C LEU A 338 5.38 -24.73 4.30
N ILE A 339 4.14 -24.53 3.90
CA ILE A 339 3.66 -23.22 3.44
C ILE A 339 3.63 -22.30 4.67
N LEU A 340 4.28 -21.14 4.59
CA LEU A 340 4.48 -20.25 5.73
C LEU A 340 3.71 -18.94 5.54
N SER A 341 3.19 -18.35 6.62
CA SER A 341 2.57 -17.02 6.56
C SER A 341 2.65 -16.35 7.94
N CYS A 342 2.59 -15.02 7.97
CA CYS A 342 2.98 -14.21 9.12
C CYS A 342 1.75 -13.60 9.78
N PHE A 343 1.60 -13.72 11.09
CA PHE A 343 0.39 -13.30 11.82
C PHE A 343 0.72 -12.26 12.88
N ASP A 344 -0.18 -11.30 13.05
CA ASP A 344 -0.20 -10.33 14.15
C ASP A 344 -1.00 -10.94 15.32
N THR A 345 -0.29 -11.53 16.29
CA THR A 345 -0.94 -12.21 17.42
C THR A 345 -1.13 -11.29 18.63
N ASP A 346 -0.46 -10.15 18.69
CA ASP A 346 -0.64 -9.18 19.77
C ASP A 346 -1.64 -8.06 19.41
N GLY A 347 -1.99 -7.91 18.13
CA GLY A 347 -2.98 -6.96 17.62
C GLY A 347 -2.38 -5.56 17.44
N ASP A 348 -1.06 -5.44 17.34
CA ASP A 348 -0.37 -4.16 17.31
C ASP A 348 -0.20 -3.60 15.87
N GLY A 349 -0.63 -4.36 14.85
CA GLY A 349 -0.49 -4.03 13.43
C GLY A 349 0.81 -4.54 12.81
N VAL A 350 1.67 -5.23 13.56
CA VAL A 350 2.91 -5.85 13.07
C VAL A 350 2.82 -7.34 13.28
N ASN A 351 3.03 -8.12 12.20
CA ASN A 351 3.10 -9.57 12.35
C ASN A 351 4.26 -9.94 13.28
N ASP A 352 3.97 -10.69 14.35
CA ASP A 352 4.92 -11.09 15.39
C ASP A 352 5.19 -12.60 15.39
N SER A 353 4.45 -13.35 14.57
CA SER A 353 4.45 -14.81 14.55
C SER A 353 4.47 -15.37 13.14
N ILE A 354 5.06 -16.56 12.97
CA ILE A 354 4.99 -17.33 11.71
C ILE A 354 4.11 -18.55 11.96
N PHE A 355 3.17 -18.80 11.06
CA PHE A 355 2.35 -19.99 11.04
C PHE A 355 2.75 -20.85 9.85
N GLY A 356 2.61 -22.17 9.98
CA GLY A 356 2.99 -23.13 8.95
C GLY A 356 1.90 -24.17 8.71
N GLN A 357 1.68 -24.52 7.45
CA GLN A 357 0.70 -25.52 7.02
C GLN A 357 1.35 -26.50 6.04
N ASN A 358 1.05 -27.80 6.17
CA ASN A 358 1.59 -28.79 5.22
C ASN A 358 0.92 -28.62 3.85
N VAL A 359 1.62 -29.02 2.78
CA VAL A 359 0.95 -29.31 1.50
C VAL A 359 0.04 -30.53 1.69
N SER A 360 -1.14 -30.50 1.09
CA SER A 360 -2.11 -31.60 1.18
C SER A 360 -1.64 -32.83 0.42
N SER A 361 -1.87 -34.01 0.99
CA SER A 361 -1.78 -35.28 0.28
C SER A 361 -3.04 -35.59 -0.55
N GLU A 362 -4.15 -34.86 -0.32
CA GLU A 362 -5.36 -34.99 -1.14
C GLU A 362 -5.10 -34.34 -2.51
N SER A 363 -5.38 -35.07 -3.60
CA SER A 363 -4.97 -34.72 -4.97
C SER A 363 -5.54 -33.39 -5.46
N ASP A 364 -6.78 -33.08 -5.09
CA ASP A 364 -7.55 -31.89 -5.45
C ASP A 364 -7.29 -30.66 -4.58
N LYS A 365 -6.46 -30.77 -3.53
CA LYS A 365 -6.20 -29.69 -2.57
C LYS A 365 -4.73 -29.34 -2.48
N PHE A 366 -4.46 -28.06 -2.23
CA PHE A 366 -3.10 -27.59 -1.97
C PHE A 366 -2.76 -27.54 -0.47
N PHE A 367 -3.67 -27.05 0.37
CA PHE A 367 -3.42 -26.91 1.82
C PHE A 367 -3.88 -28.13 2.62
N GLY A 368 -3.01 -28.65 3.50
CA GLY A 368 -3.32 -29.73 4.42
C GLY A 368 -4.06 -29.24 5.68
N LYS A 369 -4.65 -30.17 6.45
CA LYS A 369 -5.59 -29.84 7.54
C LYS A 369 -4.97 -29.18 8.79
N ASN A 370 -3.67 -29.36 9.02
CA ASN A 370 -3.04 -28.97 10.27
C ASN A 370 -2.21 -27.69 10.10
N VAL A 371 -2.50 -26.69 10.93
CA VAL A 371 -1.76 -25.44 11.04
C VAL A 371 -1.00 -25.42 12.37
N TYR A 372 0.23 -24.91 12.34
CA TYR A 372 1.12 -24.83 13.49
C TYR A 372 1.62 -23.40 13.65
N ARG A 373 1.70 -22.92 14.89
CA ARG A 373 2.54 -21.76 15.22
C ARG A 373 3.98 -22.23 15.18
N MET A 374 4.81 -21.54 14.40
CA MET A 374 6.18 -21.93 14.15
C MET A 374 7.12 -21.26 15.14
N GLU A 375 8.16 -21.99 15.53
CA GLU A 375 9.21 -21.49 16.43
C GLU A 375 10.49 -21.27 15.63
N LEU A 376 11.01 -20.04 15.67
CA LEU A 376 12.28 -19.68 15.04
C LEU A 376 13.37 -19.63 16.11
N GLU A 377 14.25 -20.63 16.11
CA GLU A 377 15.32 -20.78 17.08
C GLU A 377 16.61 -21.26 16.39
N ASN A 378 17.73 -20.60 16.69
CA ASN A 378 19.06 -21.00 16.20
C ASN A 378 19.11 -21.19 14.67
N GLY A 379 18.49 -20.29 13.90
CA GLY A 379 18.43 -20.35 12.44
C GLY A 379 17.60 -21.51 11.88
N LYS A 380 16.76 -22.14 12.71
CA LYS A 380 15.85 -23.22 12.29
C LYS A 380 14.42 -22.83 12.64
N ILE A 381 13.50 -23.23 11.76
CA ILE A 381 12.07 -23.10 11.99
C ILE A 381 11.48 -24.49 12.26
N LYS A 382 10.73 -24.62 13.37
CA LYS A 382 10.13 -25.90 13.79
C LYS A 382 8.64 -25.73 14.07
N LYS A 383 7.89 -26.82 13.95
CA LYS A 383 6.48 -26.87 14.34
C LYS A 383 6.40 -26.75 15.86
N GLY A 384 5.79 -25.68 16.36
CA GLY A 384 5.37 -25.55 17.74
C GLY A 384 3.93 -26.06 17.93
N ASN A 385 3.14 -25.31 18.68
CA ASN A 385 1.75 -25.67 18.99
C ASN A 385 0.85 -25.69 17.75
N LYS A 386 -0.05 -26.67 17.70
CA LYS A 386 -1.12 -26.73 16.70
C LYS A 386 -2.13 -25.61 16.95
N VAL A 387 -2.52 -24.90 15.90
CA VAL A 387 -3.53 -23.83 15.96
C VAL A 387 -4.90 -24.42 15.63
N LYS A 388 -5.91 -24.09 16.42
CA LYS A 388 -7.31 -24.46 16.17
C LYS A 388 -7.89 -23.53 15.12
N VAL A 389 -8.15 -24.06 13.92
CA VAL A 389 -8.67 -23.31 12.78
C VAL A 389 -9.70 -24.15 12.04
N PRO A 390 -10.61 -23.54 11.26
CA PRO A 390 -11.60 -24.27 10.48
C PRO A 390 -10.96 -25.23 9.46
N LYS A 391 -11.69 -26.27 9.06
CA LYS A 391 -11.18 -27.32 8.16
C LYS A 391 -10.67 -26.80 6.80
N GLU A 392 -11.25 -25.71 6.32
CA GLU A 392 -10.95 -25.09 5.02
C GLU A 392 -9.97 -23.91 5.12
N PHE A 393 -9.30 -23.77 6.27
CA PHE A 393 -8.36 -22.69 6.53
C PHE A 393 -7.11 -22.80 5.65
N GLN A 394 -6.65 -21.65 5.15
CA GLN A 394 -5.48 -21.53 4.28
C GLN A 394 -4.55 -20.48 4.87
N VAL A 395 -3.34 -20.88 5.26
CA VAL A 395 -2.46 -20.02 6.08
C VAL A 395 -2.03 -18.73 5.36
N THR A 396 -1.91 -18.75 4.03
CA THR A 396 -1.54 -17.57 3.22
C THR A 396 -2.72 -16.62 2.98
N SER A 397 -3.95 -17.12 3.12
CA SER A 397 -5.21 -16.43 2.81
C SER A 397 -5.97 -16.02 4.07
N ALA A 398 -5.28 -15.99 5.21
CA ALA A 398 -5.87 -15.80 6.53
C ALA A 398 -5.03 -14.86 7.38
N GLN A 399 -5.70 -14.17 8.30
CA GLN A 399 -5.06 -13.32 9.28
C GLN A 399 -5.86 -13.27 10.58
N MET A 400 -5.16 -13.01 11.68
CA MET A 400 -5.76 -12.79 13.00
C MET A 400 -6.07 -11.31 13.19
N PHE A 401 -7.16 -11.01 13.87
CA PHE A 401 -7.51 -9.64 14.27
C PHE A 401 -8.25 -9.63 15.59
N LYS A 402 -8.22 -8.49 16.29
CA LYS A 402 -8.81 -8.30 17.61
C LYS A 402 -9.88 -7.21 17.58
N THR A 403 -11.08 -7.53 18.02
CA THR A 403 -12.18 -6.55 18.11
C THR A 403 -13.11 -6.92 19.27
N GLY A 404 -13.58 -5.92 20.02
CA GLY A 404 -14.41 -6.10 21.21
C GLY A 404 -13.77 -7.03 22.25
N GLY A 405 -12.45 -6.89 22.46
CA GLY A 405 -11.68 -7.66 23.44
C GLY A 405 -11.51 -9.16 23.13
N LYS A 406 -11.84 -9.60 21.91
CA LYS A 406 -11.71 -10.98 21.46
C LYS A 406 -10.84 -11.08 20.21
N GLU A 407 -10.24 -12.25 20.02
CA GLU A 407 -9.41 -12.58 18.87
C GLU A 407 -10.20 -13.46 17.89
N TYR A 408 -10.05 -13.18 16.60
CA TYR A 408 -10.75 -13.86 15.52
C TYR A 408 -9.80 -14.14 14.36
N PHE A 409 -10.20 -15.06 13.48
CA PHE A 409 -9.57 -15.24 12.17
C PHE A 409 -10.47 -14.66 11.08
N ALA A 410 -9.89 -13.87 10.18
CA ALA A 410 -10.49 -13.50 8.91
C ALA A 410 -9.78 -14.27 7.79
N TYR A 411 -10.51 -14.99 6.95
CA TYR A 411 -9.91 -15.87 5.94
C TYR A 411 -10.81 -16.15 4.74
N TYR A 412 -10.21 -16.51 3.61
CA TYR A 412 -10.94 -17.09 2.47
C TYR A 412 -11.00 -18.62 2.59
N ASP A 413 -12.18 -19.20 2.39
CA ASP A 413 -12.34 -20.66 2.33
C ASP A 413 -12.04 -21.23 0.94
N LEU A 414 -12.14 -22.56 0.77
CA LEU A 414 -11.85 -23.24 -0.50
C LEU A 414 -12.83 -22.89 -1.63
N ASN A 415 -14.01 -22.38 -1.27
CA ASN A 415 -15.01 -21.88 -2.21
C ASN A 415 -14.90 -20.36 -2.41
N TYR A 416 -13.85 -19.75 -1.88
CA TYR A 416 -13.54 -18.34 -1.96
C TYR A 416 -14.59 -17.39 -1.36
N TYR A 417 -15.28 -17.86 -0.32
CA TYR A 417 -16.04 -16.98 0.56
C TYR A 417 -15.11 -16.42 1.63
N PHE A 418 -15.35 -15.17 2.01
CA PHE A 418 -14.64 -14.57 3.13
C PHE A 418 -15.37 -14.91 4.43
N ASN A 419 -14.65 -15.33 5.45
CA ASN A 419 -15.22 -15.85 6.68
C ASN A 419 -14.54 -15.18 7.88
N VAL A 420 -15.31 -15.08 8.98
CA VAL A 420 -14.79 -14.78 10.31
C VAL A 420 -15.04 -15.98 11.21
N SER A 421 -14.00 -16.46 11.90
CA SER A 421 -14.13 -17.55 12.87
C SER A 421 -13.51 -17.23 14.23
N ASP A 422 -14.07 -17.87 15.25
CA ASP A 422 -13.49 -17.99 16.59
C ASP A 422 -12.94 -19.42 16.72
N GLY A 423 -11.63 -19.55 16.52
CA GLY A 423 -10.97 -20.85 16.34
C GLY A 423 -11.61 -21.64 15.20
N GLU A 424 -12.16 -22.81 15.52
CA GLU A 424 -12.80 -23.72 14.56
C GLU A 424 -14.25 -23.31 14.19
N LYS A 425 -14.89 -22.43 14.96
CA LYS A 425 -16.30 -22.06 14.77
C LYS A 425 -16.41 -20.84 13.85
N VAL A 426 -17.01 -21.02 12.67
CA VAL A 426 -17.36 -19.91 11.78
C VAL A 426 -18.51 -19.11 12.41
N LEU A 427 -18.31 -17.80 12.57
CA LEU A 427 -19.28 -16.87 13.14
C LEU A 427 -20.02 -16.07 12.08
N TRP A 428 -19.33 -15.76 10.98
CA TRP A 428 -19.87 -14.98 9.88
C TRP A 428 -19.21 -15.42 8.58
N ARG A 429 -19.96 -15.31 7.48
CA ARG A 429 -19.53 -15.63 6.13
C ARG A 429 -20.09 -14.58 5.18
N SER A 430 -19.29 -14.20 4.19
CA SER A 430 -19.72 -13.30 3.14
C SER A 430 -20.98 -13.84 2.43
N PRO A 431 -22.01 -13.02 2.17
CA PRO A 431 -23.20 -13.45 1.41
C PRO A 431 -22.90 -13.88 -0.02
N ILE A 432 -21.75 -13.49 -0.58
CA ILE A 432 -21.34 -13.81 -1.94
C ILE A 432 -19.90 -14.30 -1.97
N GLN A 433 -19.54 -15.03 -3.02
CA GLN A 433 -18.16 -15.36 -3.33
C GLN A 433 -17.42 -14.09 -3.76
N ILE A 434 -16.35 -13.74 -3.03
CA ILE A 434 -15.59 -12.50 -3.22
C ILE A 434 -14.08 -12.74 -3.35
N GLY A 435 -13.61 -13.91 -2.92
CA GLY A 435 -12.24 -14.35 -3.09
C GLY A 435 -12.01 -15.02 -4.44
N ALA A 436 -10.74 -15.29 -4.69
CA ALA A 436 -10.06 -15.66 -5.92
C ALA A 436 -9.19 -14.49 -6.38
N SER A 437 -8.04 -14.82 -6.94
CA SER A 437 -7.10 -13.84 -7.47
C SER A 437 -6.53 -14.36 -8.77
N PRO A 438 -5.82 -13.54 -9.54
CA PRO A 438 -5.11 -14.01 -10.71
C PRO A 438 -3.87 -14.86 -10.38
N ASN A 439 -3.44 -14.91 -9.10
CA ASN A 439 -2.38 -15.80 -8.62
C ASN A 439 -2.89 -17.23 -8.59
N SER A 440 -2.43 -18.06 -9.53
CA SER A 440 -2.72 -19.48 -9.52
C SER A 440 -1.46 -20.31 -9.47
N ILE A 441 -1.51 -21.36 -8.66
CA ILE A 441 -0.59 -22.49 -8.75
C ILE A 441 -1.34 -23.63 -9.44
N TYR A 442 -0.61 -24.47 -10.15
CA TYR A 442 -1.20 -25.60 -10.85
C TYR A 442 -0.24 -26.79 -10.82
N TRP A 443 -0.82 -27.99 -10.80
CA TRP A 443 -0.09 -29.25 -10.87
C TRP A 443 -0.88 -30.26 -11.69
N TYR A 444 -0.20 -31.33 -12.09
CA TYR A 444 -0.83 -32.43 -12.80
C TYR A 444 -1.12 -33.58 -11.83
N GLU A 445 -2.32 -34.12 -11.91
CA GLU A 445 -2.76 -35.34 -11.24
C GLU A 445 -3.33 -36.29 -12.30
N GLU A 446 -2.66 -37.41 -12.58
CA GLU A 446 -3.10 -38.38 -13.60
C GLU A 446 -3.50 -37.69 -14.92
N ASP A 447 -2.64 -36.80 -15.43
CA ASP A 447 -2.82 -35.94 -16.61
C ASP A 447 -3.91 -34.85 -16.52
N ASN A 448 -4.60 -34.74 -15.39
CA ASN A 448 -5.54 -33.65 -15.13
C ASN A 448 -4.82 -32.43 -14.53
N LEU A 449 -4.99 -31.27 -15.15
CA LEU A 449 -4.50 -30.01 -14.61
C LEU A 449 -5.39 -29.55 -13.46
N VAL A 450 -4.86 -29.58 -12.24
CA VAL A 450 -5.49 -29.00 -11.06
C VAL A 450 -4.97 -27.58 -10.87
N SER A 451 -5.87 -26.61 -10.76
CA SER A 451 -5.55 -25.21 -10.48
C SER A 451 -6.04 -24.79 -9.11
N TYR A 452 -5.24 -23.99 -8.43
CA TYR A 452 -5.56 -23.43 -7.13
C TYR A 452 -5.22 -21.96 -7.08
N TYR A 453 -6.16 -21.12 -6.66
CA TYR A 453 -5.99 -19.67 -6.64
C TYR A 453 -5.60 -19.19 -5.23
N ILE A 454 -4.47 -18.49 -5.13
CA ILE A 454 -3.99 -17.89 -3.88
C ILE A 454 -4.67 -16.53 -3.72
N THR A 455 -5.50 -16.34 -2.70
CA THR A 455 -6.20 -15.06 -2.48
C THR A 455 -5.30 -14.03 -1.78
N PRO A 456 -5.49 -12.71 -2.02
CA PRO A 456 -4.78 -11.66 -1.29
C PRO A 456 -4.96 -11.83 0.21
N LYS A 457 -3.88 -11.64 0.97
CA LYS A 457 -3.93 -11.86 2.41
C LYS A 457 -4.72 -10.73 3.09
N PRO A 458 -5.69 -11.02 3.98
CA PRO A 458 -6.40 -9.98 4.74
C PRO A 458 -5.45 -9.19 5.66
N LYS A 459 -5.72 -7.90 5.86
CA LYS A 459 -4.86 -6.98 6.63
C LYS A 459 -5.66 -6.29 7.75
N PRO A 460 -5.47 -6.69 9.02
CA PRO A 460 -6.01 -6.01 10.18
C PRO A 460 -5.48 -4.60 10.25
N ILE A 461 -6.34 -3.67 10.64
CA ILE A 461 -5.99 -2.28 10.87
C ILE A 461 -6.97 -1.72 11.91
N ASP A 462 -6.48 -0.88 12.81
CA ASP A 462 -7.32 -0.04 13.67
C ASP A 462 -7.34 1.33 13.01
N ILE A 463 -8.35 1.56 12.16
CA ILE A 463 -8.33 2.74 11.27
C ILE A 463 -8.75 4.02 12.00
N ASP A 464 -9.71 3.92 12.90
CA ASP A 464 -10.24 5.06 13.65
C ASP A 464 -9.51 5.28 14.99
N GLY A 465 -8.71 4.30 15.43
CA GLY A 465 -7.93 4.36 16.66
C GLY A 465 -8.75 4.05 17.91
N ASP A 466 -9.89 3.35 17.79
CA ASP A 466 -10.75 3.00 18.92
C ASP A 466 -10.27 1.76 19.70
N GLY A 467 -9.21 1.09 19.22
CA GLY A 467 -8.62 -0.11 19.80
C GLY A 467 -9.28 -1.41 19.34
N ASN A 468 -10.26 -1.34 18.44
CA ASN A 468 -10.80 -2.46 17.69
C ASN A 468 -10.17 -2.47 16.30
N GLN A 469 -9.80 -3.66 15.83
CA GLN A 469 -9.29 -3.81 14.47
C GLN A 469 -10.45 -4.11 13.52
N GLU A 470 -10.50 -3.35 12.43
CA GLU A 470 -11.11 -3.72 11.17
C GLU A 470 -10.19 -4.66 10.38
N VAL A 471 -10.72 -5.24 9.31
CA VAL A 471 -9.92 -6.06 8.39
C VAL A 471 -10.12 -5.60 6.96
N LEU A 472 -9.03 -5.17 6.34
CA LEU A 472 -8.99 -4.92 4.90
C LEU A 472 -8.90 -6.25 4.16
N PHE A 473 -9.72 -6.41 3.12
CA PHE A 473 -9.70 -7.59 2.26
C PHE A 473 -10.06 -7.21 0.82
N SER A 474 -9.73 -8.08 -0.14
CA SER A 474 -9.97 -7.81 -1.55
C SER A 474 -11.29 -8.41 -2.04
N GLN A 475 -11.89 -7.77 -3.03
CA GLN A 475 -12.94 -8.35 -3.84
C GLN A 475 -12.61 -8.17 -5.31
N ASN A 476 -12.52 -9.28 -6.04
CA ASN A 476 -12.27 -9.27 -7.47
C ASN A 476 -13.55 -9.49 -8.28
N LYS A 477 -13.72 -8.72 -9.36
CA LYS A 477 -14.83 -8.86 -10.30
C LYS A 477 -14.46 -9.87 -11.38
N ASN A 478 -15.21 -10.97 -11.43
CA ASN A 478 -15.09 -11.97 -12.48
C ASN A 478 -15.58 -11.39 -13.82
N ALA A 479 -14.77 -11.49 -14.88
CA ALA A 479 -15.05 -10.93 -16.19
C ALA A 479 -16.03 -11.80 -17.00
N VAL A 480 -15.95 -13.13 -16.84
CA VAL A 480 -16.80 -14.08 -17.57
C VAL A 480 -17.27 -15.20 -16.62
N PRO A 481 -18.31 -14.95 -15.81
CA PRO A 481 -18.87 -15.98 -14.95
C PRO A 481 -19.39 -17.16 -15.80
N GLY A 482 -18.89 -18.38 -15.56
CA GLY A 482 -19.53 -19.61 -16.02
C GLY A 482 -19.23 -20.09 -17.46
N LEU A 483 -18.40 -19.40 -18.26
CA LEU A 483 -18.09 -19.88 -19.64
C LEU A 483 -17.05 -21.00 -19.68
N LEU A 484 -16.07 -20.98 -18.76
CA LEU A 484 -15.05 -22.02 -18.60
C LEU A 484 -14.99 -22.40 -17.13
N ARG A 485 -15.35 -23.65 -16.81
CA ARG A 485 -15.17 -24.18 -15.45
C ARG A 485 -13.67 -24.14 -15.12
N ASN A 486 -13.30 -23.60 -13.96
CA ASN A 486 -11.93 -23.53 -13.43
C ASN A 486 -10.98 -22.50 -14.06
N ILE A 487 -11.45 -21.55 -14.88
CA ILE A 487 -10.66 -20.40 -15.33
C ILE A 487 -11.32 -19.11 -14.87
N TYR A 488 -10.78 -18.51 -13.82
CA TYR A 488 -11.18 -17.17 -13.40
C TYR A 488 -10.48 -16.13 -14.27
N THR A 489 -11.28 -15.31 -14.95
CA THR A 489 -10.81 -14.09 -15.60
C THR A 489 -11.31 -12.91 -14.80
N PHE A 490 -10.49 -11.88 -14.64
CA PHE A 490 -10.82 -10.74 -13.80
C PHE A 490 -10.80 -9.46 -14.62
N ASP A 491 -11.84 -8.64 -14.48
CA ASP A 491 -11.92 -7.32 -15.14
C ASP A 491 -11.70 -6.17 -14.14
N GLY A 492 -11.61 -6.45 -12.85
CA GLY A 492 -11.36 -5.43 -11.86
C GLY A 492 -11.30 -5.96 -10.44
N GLY A 493 -11.10 -5.05 -9.51
CA GLY A 493 -11.18 -5.33 -8.08
C GLY A 493 -11.31 -4.07 -7.25
N ARG A 494 -11.66 -4.25 -5.98
CA ARG A 494 -11.69 -3.22 -4.94
C ARG A 494 -11.21 -3.80 -3.63
N ILE A 495 -10.78 -2.93 -2.73
CA ILE A 495 -10.48 -3.28 -1.35
C ILE A 495 -11.70 -2.90 -0.51
N LEU A 496 -12.06 -3.77 0.41
CA LEU A 496 -13.18 -3.64 1.33
C LEU A 496 -12.66 -3.60 2.77
N LEU A 497 -13.42 -3.00 3.66
CA LEU A 497 -13.15 -2.92 5.09
C LEU A 497 -14.22 -3.70 5.84
N LEU A 498 -13.85 -4.77 6.53
CA LEU A 498 -14.72 -5.53 7.42
C LEU A 498 -14.68 -4.86 8.81
N TYR A 499 -15.85 -4.58 9.38
CA TYR A 499 -15.97 -4.03 10.72
C TYR A 499 -17.03 -4.79 11.53
N ARG A 500 -16.99 -4.61 12.85
CA ARG A 500 -17.96 -5.23 13.75
C ARG A 500 -19.24 -4.40 13.79
N SER A 501 -20.38 -5.04 13.54
CA SER A 501 -21.71 -4.42 13.60
C SER A 501 -22.57 -5.13 14.63
N GLY A 502 -22.61 -4.58 15.85
CA GLY A 502 -23.28 -5.20 17.01
C GLY A 502 -22.69 -6.56 17.37
N SER A 503 -23.50 -7.62 17.22
CA SER A 503 -23.10 -9.01 17.47
C SER A 503 -22.60 -9.75 16.22
N SER A 504 -22.52 -9.07 15.07
CA SER A 504 -22.13 -9.63 13.77
C SER A 504 -21.00 -8.81 13.15
N PHE A 505 -20.67 -9.11 11.90
CA PHE A 505 -19.77 -8.36 11.05
C PHE A 505 -20.51 -7.84 9.82
N ASP A 506 -20.05 -6.71 9.32
CA ASP A 506 -20.47 -6.11 8.05
C ASP A 506 -19.24 -5.56 7.33
N TRP A 507 -19.41 -5.08 6.10
CA TRP A 507 -18.32 -4.46 5.35
C TRP A 507 -18.74 -3.20 4.61
N GLU A 508 -17.74 -2.41 4.25
CA GLU A 508 -17.88 -1.26 3.36
C GLU A 508 -16.69 -1.16 2.39
N GLU A 509 -16.74 -0.18 1.48
CA GLU A 509 -15.68 0.02 0.49
C GLU A 509 -14.51 0.83 1.04
N ALA A 510 -13.32 0.22 1.08
CA ALA A 510 -12.08 0.90 1.41
C ALA A 510 -11.50 1.68 0.21
N THR A 511 -11.84 1.28 -1.02
CA THR A 511 -11.41 1.95 -2.25
C THR A 511 -12.54 2.01 -3.27
N ASN A 512 -12.46 2.97 -4.21
CA ASN A 512 -13.26 2.87 -5.43
C ASN A 512 -12.89 1.60 -6.24
N PRO A 513 -13.85 0.98 -6.95
CA PRO A 513 -13.56 -0.13 -7.84
C PRO A 513 -12.68 0.27 -9.02
N ILE A 514 -11.66 -0.52 -9.31
CA ILE A 514 -10.77 -0.32 -10.45
C ILE A 514 -11.07 -1.39 -11.50
N TYR A 515 -11.58 -0.95 -12.65
CA TYR A 515 -11.92 -1.84 -13.78
C TYR A 515 -10.89 -1.77 -14.92
N LYS A 516 -10.94 -2.76 -15.81
CA LYS A 516 -10.09 -2.94 -17.00
C LYS A 516 -8.60 -3.14 -16.72
N MET A 517 -8.22 -3.28 -15.45
CA MET A 517 -6.84 -3.47 -15.00
C MET A 517 -6.52 -4.93 -14.63
N GLY A 518 -7.52 -5.82 -14.62
CA GLY A 518 -7.38 -7.17 -14.10
C GLY A 518 -7.82 -7.29 -12.64
N GLY A 519 -7.56 -8.43 -12.01
CA GLY A 519 -7.88 -8.66 -10.60
C GLY A 519 -6.75 -8.21 -9.68
N ILE A 520 -7.07 -7.88 -8.44
CA ILE A 520 -6.12 -7.69 -7.34
C ILE A 520 -5.45 -9.04 -7.06
N GLU A 521 -4.13 -9.06 -7.19
CA GLU A 521 -3.27 -10.19 -6.87
C GLU A 521 -2.87 -10.20 -5.40
N GLU A 522 -2.50 -9.03 -4.90
CA GLU A 522 -2.11 -8.78 -3.52
C GLU A 522 -2.16 -7.27 -3.29
N PHE A 523 -2.38 -6.85 -2.04
CA PHE A 523 -2.34 -5.44 -1.67
C PHE A 523 -1.74 -5.24 -0.28
N ASP A 524 -1.39 -3.99 -0.01
CA ASP A 524 -1.06 -3.52 1.33
C ASP A 524 -1.52 -2.07 1.49
N TYR A 525 -1.60 -1.61 2.73
CA TYR A 525 -1.89 -0.22 3.05
C TYR A 525 -0.64 0.45 3.59
N LEU A 526 -0.30 1.62 3.06
CA LEU A 526 0.78 2.47 3.53
C LEU A 526 0.18 3.58 4.39
N PRO A 527 -0.01 3.36 5.70
CA PRO A 527 -0.67 4.34 6.55
C PRO A 527 0.07 5.67 6.54
N ASP A 528 1.40 5.68 6.54
CA ASP A 528 2.20 6.91 6.51
C ASP A 528 1.96 7.77 5.27
N GLN A 529 1.49 7.18 4.17
CA GLN A 529 1.24 7.87 2.92
C GLN A 529 -0.25 7.97 2.58
N ASP A 530 -1.09 7.34 3.40
CA ASP A 530 -2.53 7.20 3.19
C ASP A 530 -2.87 6.74 1.77
N ILE A 531 -2.22 5.65 1.35
CA ILE A 531 -2.45 5.01 0.05
C ILE A 531 -2.48 3.50 0.20
N PHE A 532 -3.28 2.87 -0.65
CA PHE A 532 -3.14 1.45 -0.92
C PHE A 532 -2.11 1.22 -2.00
N VAL A 533 -1.32 0.15 -1.85
CA VAL A 533 -0.43 -0.37 -2.88
C VAL A 533 -0.95 -1.72 -3.28
N ALA A 534 -1.25 -1.93 -4.56
CA ALA A 534 -1.80 -3.19 -5.04
C ALA A 534 -1.16 -3.64 -6.34
N ILE A 535 -1.00 -4.96 -6.49
CA ILE A 535 -0.71 -5.57 -7.78
C ILE A 535 -2.05 -5.90 -8.44
N PHE A 536 -2.25 -5.37 -9.64
CA PHE A 536 -3.35 -5.76 -10.52
C PHE A 536 -2.81 -6.61 -11.66
N THR A 537 -3.38 -7.79 -11.87
CA THR A 537 -2.95 -8.73 -12.90
C THR A 537 -4.08 -8.97 -13.90
N LYS A 538 -3.80 -8.64 -15.16
CA LYS A 538 -4.65 -9.01 -16.29
C LYS A 538 -4.27 -10.41 -16.77
N VAL A 539 -5.24 -11.32 -16.71
CA VAL A 539 -5.11 -12.68 -17.25
C VAL A 539 -5.97 -12.80 -18.50
N ASN A 540 -5.42 -13.44 -19.53
CA ASN A 540 -6.13 -13.81 -20.73
C ASN A 540 -5.74 -15.26 -21.06
N ILE A 541 -6.68 -16.04 -21.60
CA ILE A 541 -6.48 -17.42 -22.03
C ILE A 541 -5.30 -17.53 -23.03
N LEU A 542 -5.08 -16.50 -23.85
CA LEU A 542 -4.09 -16.54 -24.94
C LEU A 542 -2.74 -15.89 -24.60
N THR A 543 -2.61 -15.19 -23.47
CA THR A 543 -1.39 -14.43 -23.17
C THR A 543 -0.99 -14.57 -21.72
N ASN A 544 0.33 -14.65 -21.50
CA ASN A 544 0.90 -14.66 -20.15
C ASN A 544 0.36 -13.50 -19.29
N PRO A 545 0.16 -13.72 -17.99
CA PRO A 545 -0.32 -12.69 -17.08
C PRO A 545 0.56 -11.44 -17.12
N LYS A 546 -0.09 -10.27 -17.11
CA LYS A 546 0.60 -8.98 -17.07
C LYS A 546 0.14 -8.21 -15.86
N SER A 547 1.07 -7.97 -14.95
CA SER A 547 0.82 -7.29 -13.69
C SER A 547 1.32 -5.84 -13.72
N LYS A 548 0.60 -4.99 -12.99
CA LYS A 548 0.96 -3.59 -12.75
C LYS A 548 0.89 -3.32 -11.26
N LEU A 549 1.83 -2.52 -10.75
CA LEU A 549 1.77 -1.97 -9.40
C LEU A 549 1.01 -0.66 -9.46
N LEU A 550 0.00 -0.52 -8.61
CA LEU A 550 -0.83 0.66 -8.50
C LEU A 550 -0.69 1.26 -7.11
N PHE A 551 -0.70 2.60 -7.06
CA PHE A 551 -1.15 3.33 -5.87
C PHE A 551 -2.63 3.63 -6.03
N ILE A 552 -3.40 3.38 -5.00
CA ILE A 552 -4.86 3.48 -5.00
C ILE A 552 -5.28 4.40 -3.86
N LYS A 553 -6.19 5.32 -4.19
CA LYS A 553 -6.71 6.29 -3.25
C LYS A 553 -7.69 5.60 -2.27
N PRO A 554 -7.49 5.77 -0.95
CA PRO A 554 -8.46 5.32 0.05
C PRO A 554 -9.79 6.11 -0.05
N LYS A 555 -10.88 5.46 0.39
CA LYS A 555 -12.17 6.11 0.68
C LYS A 555 -12.39 6.40 2.16
N ILE A 556 -11.69 5.64 2.98
CA ILE A 556 -11.78 5.54 4.44
C ILE A 556 -11.03 6.66 5.13
#